data_AF-A0A6L5QSC8-F1
#
_entry.id   AF-A0A6L5QSC8-F1
#
_cell.length_a   1.000
_cell.length_b   1.000
_cell.length_c   1.000
_cell.angle_alpha   90.00
_cell.angle_beta   90.00
_cell.angle_gamma   90.00
#
_symmetry.space_group_name_H-M   'P 1'
#
loop_
_entity.id
_entity.type
_entity.pdbx_description
1 polymer ?
#
loop_
_entity_poly.entity_id
_entity_poly.type
_entity_poly.pdbx_seq_one_letter_code
_entity_poly.pdbx_strand_id
1 'polypeptide(L)'
;MNYHRLILLLALNLIPLIGVILWQWDIFIVIWLFWLENAVIGAFNCLKILASKGGDQLSVTPKSWRSNIGLAVFFVFHYGFFTSAHAMIILEIFSKSFDGEPWDIWHWTWSWLQSIDGTLWLAVLAMVAYWLFDTIQFYLHESSNKQPSKQMVEPYSRIIIAHVVLLLGAIFVVKFGFELAVIILLVLIKMLVNFTDMVKKQTATDNI
;
A
#
# COMPACT_ATOMS: atom_id res chain seq x y z
N MET A 1 -11.97 -16.75 -12.45
CA MET A 1 -10.68 -16.54 -11.77
C MET A 1 -9.98 -15.33 -12.37
N ASN A 2 -9.72 -14.28 -11.57
CA ASN A 2 -9.15 -13.01 -12.04
C ASN A 2 -7.60 -13.04 -12.09
N TYR A 3 -7.04 -14.00 -12.82
CA TYR A 3 -5.59 -14.20 -12.97
C TYR A 3 -4.85 -12.90 -13.36
N HIS A 4 -5.49 -12.04 -14.16
CA HIS A 4 -4.95 -10.76 -14.58
C HIS A 4 -4.57 -9.84 -13.41
N ARG A 5 -5.39 -9.76 -12.34
CA ARG A 5 -5.06 -8.93 -11.17
C ARG A 5 -3.85 -9.46 -10.41
N LEU A 6 -3.72 -10.78 -10.30
CA LEU A 6 -2.55 -11.42 -9.68
C LEU A 6 -1.29 -11.17 -10.47
N ILE A 7 -1.32 -11.41 -11.79
CA ILE A 7 -0.16 -11.24 -12.66
C ILE A 7 0.31 -9.79 -12.62
N LEU A 8 -0.61 -8.82 -12.66
CA LEU A 8 -0.28 -7.40 -12.52
C LEU A 8 0.33 -7.08 -11.15
N LEU A 9 -0.24 -7.60 -10.07
CA LEU A 9 0.34 -7.44 -8.73
C LEU A 9 1.74 -8.04 -8.63
N LEU A 10 1.94 -9.26 -9.11
CA LEU A 10 3.25 -9.91 -9.09
C LEU A 10 4.26 -9.11 -9.90
N ALA A 11 3.88 -8.67 -11.11
CA ALA A 11 4.73 -7.82 -11.94
C ALA A 11 5.12 -6.51 -11.24
N LEU A 12 4.17 -5.83 -10.59
CA LEU A 12 4.44 -4.60 -9.84
C LEU A 12 5.37 -4.82 -8.65
N ASN A 13 5.24 -5.95 -7.94
CA ASN A 13 6.13 -6.26 -6.81
C ASN A 13 7.55 -6.63 -7.25
N LEU A 14 7.76 -7.00 -8.51
CA LEU A 14 9.09 -7.22 -9.06
C LEU A 14 9.79 -5.93 -9.49
N ILE A 15 9.05 -4.84 -9.71
CA ILE A 15 9.64 -3.55 -10.15
C ILE A 15 10.73 -3.07 -9.17
N PRO A 16 10.51 -3.03 -7.83
CA PRO A 16 11.56 -2.60 -6.91
C PRO A 16 12.78 -3.53 -6.90
N LEU A 17 12.58 -4.83 -7.07
CA LEU A 17 13.68 -5.80 -7.17
C LEU A 17 14.51 -5.57 -8.44
N ILE A 18 13.84 -5.36 -9.57
CA ILE A 18 14.47 -5.05 -10.86
C ILE A 18 15.21 -3.71 -10.76
N GLY A 19 14.62 -2.72 -10.10
CA GLY A 19 15.25 -1.40 -9.92
C GLY A 19 16.54 -1.47 -9.13
N VAL A 20 16.62 -2.33 -8.12
CA VAL A 20 17.87 -2.54 -7.36
C VAL A 20 18.92 -3.24 -8.22
N ILE A 21 18.54 -4.31 -8.92
CA ILE A 21 19.50 -5.14 -9.65
C ILE A 21 20.02 -4.42 -10.92
N LEU A 22 19.12 -3.79 -11.68
CA LEU A 22 19.45 -3.18 -12.98
C LEU A 22 19.76 -1.70 -12.89
N TRP A 23 19.03 -0.95 -12.05
CA TRP A 23 19.13 0.50 -11.95
C TRP A 23 19.82 0.98 -10.67
N GLN A 24 20.32 0.05 -9.85
CA GLN A 24 21.02 0.35 -8.60
C GLN A 24 20.23 1.31 -7.71
N TRP A 25 18.90 1.14 -7.66
CA TRP A 25 18.06 1.94 -6.78
C TRP A 25 18.53 1.80 -5.34
N ASP A 26 18.68 2.94 -4.70
CA ASP A 26 19.02 3.02 -3.29
C ASP A 26 17.95 2.32 -2.43
N ILE A 27 18.41 1.65 -1.37
CA ILE A 27 17.54 0.89 -0.45
C ILE A 27 16.47 1.78 0.20
N PHE A 28 16.82 3.02 0.56
CA PHE A 28 15.87 3.98 1.11
C PHE A 28 14.78 4.29 0.08
N ILE A 29 15.13 4.50 -1.19
CA ILE A 29 14.15 4.76 -2.25
C ILE A 29 13.16 3.60 -2.38
N VAL A 30 13.64 2.36 -2.32
CA VAL A 30 12.80 1.15 -2.42
C VAL A 30 11.86 1.03 -1.22
N ILE A 31 12.38 1.20 -0.01
CA ILE A 31 11.58 1.15 1.23
C ILE A 31 10.54 2.28 1.23
N TRP A 32 10.93 3.47 0.80
CA TRP A 32 10.04 4.62 0.69
C TRP A 32 8.95 4.40 -0.36
N LEU A 33 9.28 3.77 -1.49
CA LEU A 33 8.31 3.37 -2.52
C LEU A 33 7.28 2.38 -1.96
N PHE A 34 7.71 1.41 -1.14
CA PHE A 34 6.80 0.49 -0.46
C PHE A 34 5.92 1.18 0.59
N TRP A 35 6.46 2.16 1.31
CA TRP A 35 5.67 3.00 2.20
C TRP A 35 4.64 3.83 1.43
N LEU A 36 5.05 4.44 0.31
CA LEU A 36 4.18 5.23 -0.57
C LEU A 36 3.04 4.40 -1.13
N GLU A 37 3.27 3.13 -1.48
CA GLU A 37 2.20 2.23 -1.90
C GLU A 37 1.10 2.14 -0.84
N ASN A 38 1.45 2.06 0.44
CA ASN A 38 0.44 2.02 1.52
C ASN A 38 -0.34 3.34 1.61
N ALA A 39 0.30 4.48 1.40
CA ALA A 39 -0.39 5.76 1.36
C ALA A 39 -1.36 5.84 0.17
N VAL A 40 -0.93 5.39 -1.01
CA VAL A 40 -1.76 5.32 -2.23
C VAL A 40 -2.96 4.38 -2.03
N ILE A 41 -2.74 3.21 -1.43
CA ILE A 41 -3.82 2.27 -1.07
C ILE A 41 -4.85 2.94 -0.17
N GLY A 42 -4.39 3.67 0.86
CA GLY A 42 -5.27 4.40 1.76
C GLY A 42 -6.12 5.42 1.01
N ALA A 43 -5.50 6.22 0.14
CA ALA A 43 -6.20 7.23 -0.65
C ALA A 43 -7.30 6.60 -1.53
N PHE A 44 -6.99 5.52 -2.27
CA PHE A 44 -7.97 4.82 -3.08
C PHE A 44 -9.02 4.07 -2.24
N ASN A 45 -8.66 3.56 -1.06
CA ASN A 45 -9.60 2.92 -0.15
C ASN A 45 -10.65 3.91 0.38
N CYS A 46 -10.28 5.17 0.61
CA CYS A 46 -11.22 6.23 0.95
C CYS A 46 -12.32 6.36 -0.12
N LEU A 47 -11.95 6.34 -1.41
CA LEU A 47 -12.90 6.36 -2.52
C LEU A 47 -13.81 5.12 -2.51
N LYS A 48 -13.27 3.94 -2.20
CA LYS A 48 -14.03 2.69 -2.10
C LYS A 48 -15.02 2.69 -0.93
N ILE A 49 -14.65 3.27 0.21
CA ILE A 49 -15.57 3.44 1.36
C ILE A 49 -16.75 4.32 0.96
N LEU A 50 -16.48 5.47 0.30
CA LEU A 50 -17.53 6.37 -0.18
C LEU A 50 -18.44 5.69 -1.23
N ALA A 51 -17.87 4.84 -2.08
CA ALA A 51 -18.61 4.11 -3.12
C ALA A 51 -19.40 2.89 -2.60
N SER A 52 -19.11 2.40 -1.40
CA SER A 52 -19.71 1.17 -0.83
C SER A 52 -21.20 1.37 -0.50
N LYS A 53 -22.07 0.52 -1.06
CA LYS A 53 -23.54 0.60 -0.90
C LYS A 53 -24.13 -0.58 -0.11
N GLY A 54 -23.31 -1.56 0.27
CA GLY A 54 -23.75 -2.73 1.03
C GLY A 54 -24.29 -2.32 2.41
N GLY A 55 -25.49 -2.78 2.73
CA GLY A 55 -26.10 -2.58 4.05
C GLY A 55 -25.55 -3.54 5.11
N ASP A 56 -25.63 -3.13 6.37
CA ASP A 56 -25.81 -4.11 7.45
C ASP A 56 -27.21 -4.69 7.27
N GLN A 57 -27.42 -5.97 7.59
CA GLN A 57 -28.64 -6.75 7.29
C GLN A 57 -29.98 -6.11 7.77
N LEU A 58 -29.91 -4.99 8.50
CA LEU A 58 -31.01 -4.23 9.09
C LEU A 58 -31.36 -2.91 8.36
N SER A 59 -30.66 -2.53 7.29
CA SER A 59 -30.83 -1.23 6.62
C SER A 59 -31.78 -1.31 5.42
N VAL A 60 -33.02 -0.81 5.55
CA VAL A 60 -34.05 -0.83 4.48
C VAL A 60 -33.86 0.31 3.45
N THR A 61 -33.01 1.30 3.75
CA THR A 61 -32.76 2.44 2.86
C THR A 61 -31.52 2.23 1.99
N PRO A 62 -31.54 2.61 0.69
CA PRO A 62 -30.34 2.63 -0.14
C PRO A 62 -29.29 3.55 0.49
N LYS A 63 -28.16 2.99 0.93
CA LYS A 63 -27.06 3.80 1.47
C LYS A 63 -26.47 4.64 0.32
N SER A 64 -26.53 5.95 0.48
CA SER A 64 -25.90 6.93 -0.42
C SER A 64 -24.45 7.16 0.02
N TRP A 65 -23.57 7.58 -0.89
CA TRP A 65 -22.19 7.97 -0.56
C TRP A 65 -22.11 8.97 0.61
N ARG A 66 -23.14 9.81 0.78
CA ARG A 66 -23.27 10.77 1.90
C ARG A 66 -23.29 10.10 3.27
N SER A 67 -23.89 8.91 3.41
CA SER A 67 -23.91 8.20 4.68
C SER A 67 -22.53 7.67 5.09
N ASN A 68 -21.59 7.61 4.15
CA ASN A 68 -20.26 7.05 4.38
C ASN A 68 -19.20 8.12 4.65
N ILE A 69 -19.52 9.42 4.51
CA ILE A 69 -18.55 10.51 4.70
C ILE A 69 -17.92 10.46 6.10
N GLY A 70 -18.73 10.29 7.15
CA GLY A 70 -18.20 10.22 8.52
C GLY A 70 -17.19 9.07 8.69
N LEU A 71 -17.48 7.91 8.10
CA LEU A 71 -16.58 6.75 8.12
C LEU A 71 -15.32 6.98 7.29
N ALA A 72 -15.43 7.62 6.12
CA ALA A 72 -14.31 7.97 5.27
C ALA A 72 -13.38 8.98 5.95
N VAL A 73 -13.94 10.01 6.61
CA VAL A 73 -13.17 10.98 7.39
C VAL A 73 -12.45 10.29 8.55
N PHE A 74 -13.17 9.47 9.33
CA PHE A 74 -12.56 8.67 10.40
C PHE A 74 -11.41 7.80 9.87
N PHE A 75 -11.63 7.12 8.73
CA PHE A 75 -10.62 6.31 8.08
C PHE A 75 -9.39 7.14 7.71
N VAL A 76 -9.55 8.30 7.06
CA VAL A 76 -8.40 9.15 6.69
C VAL A 76 -7.60 9.58 7.92
N PHE A 77 -8.26 10.00 9.00
CA PHE A 77 -7.57 10.39 10.23
C PHE A 77 -6.85 9.21 10.89
N HIS A 78 -7.55 8.10 11.08
CA HIS A 78 -7.00 6.93 11.77
C HIS A 78 -5.88 6.29 10.94
N TYR A 79 -6.17 5.96 9.68
CA TYR A 79 -5.20 5.38 8.75
C TYR A 79 -4.01 6.30 8.48
N GLY A 80 -4.28 7.59 8.31
CA GLY A 80 -3.26 8.62 8.12
C GLY A 80 -2.32 8.70 9.31
N PHE A 81 -2.85 8.67 10.54
CA PHE A 81 -2.04 8.64 11.75
C PHE A 81 -1.07 7.44 11.77
N PHE A 82 -1.55 6.22 11.51
CA PHE A 82 -0.67 5.04 11.46
C PHE A 82 0.37 5.12 10.33
N THR A 83 -0.05 5.58 9.15
CA THR A 83 0.85 5.70 7.99
C THR A 83 1.96 6.73 8.25
N SER A 84 1.61 7.87 8.87
CA SER A 84 2.56 8.91 9.24
C SER A 84 3.51 8.47 10.36
N ALA A 85 2.98 7.82 11.41
CA ALA A 85 3.81 7.27 12.48
C ALA A 85 4.83 6.26 11.95
N HIS A 86 4.43 5.42 10.99
CA HIS A 86 5.34 4.51 10.32
C HIS A 86 6.42 5.22 9.51
N ALA A 87 6.04 6.28 8.79
CA ALA A 87 6.99 7.10 8.03
C ALA A 87 8.08 7.64 8.95
N MET A 88 7.68 8.20 10.11
CA MET A 88 8.62 8.73 11.10
C MET A 88 9.59 7.66 11.60
N ILE A 89 9.14 6.42 11.81
CA ILE A 89 10.02 5.33 12.23
C ILE A 89 11.03 4.96 11.12
N ILE A 90 10.58 4.90 9.87
CA ILE A 90 11.48 4.65 8.74
C ILE A 90 12.51 5.77 8.63
N LEU A 91 12.07 7.03 8.67
CA LEU A 91 12.96 8.20 8.61
C LEU A 91 13.97 8.22 9.76
N GLU A 92 13.55 7.89 10.99
CA GLU A 92 14.45 7.80 12.15
C GLU A 92 15.54 6.73 11.96
N ILE A 93 15.21 5.60 11.35
CA ILE A 93 16.19 4.53 11.10
C ILE A 93 17.22 4.97 10.05
N PHE A 94 16.80 5.71 9.02
CA PHE A 94 17.63 6.14 7.90
C PHE A 94 18.27 7.53 8.08
N SER A 95 17.83 8.34 9.04
CA SER A 95 18.32 9.70 9.28
C SER A 95 19.83 9.77 9.50
N LYS A 96 20.36 8.80 10.24
CA LYS A 96 21.79 8.66 10.52
C LYS A 96 22.63 8.28 9.30
N SER A 97 21.99 7.80 8.24
CA SER A 97 22.64 7.37 7.00
C SER A 97 22.63 8.46 5.92
N PHE A 98 21.82 9.52 6.06
CA PHE A 98 21.56 10.49 4.98
C PHE A 98 21.55 11.98 5.41
N ASP A 99 22.18 12.34 6.54
CA ASP A 99 22.34 13.73 7.02
C ASP A 99 21.03 14.56 7.02
N GLY A 100 19.93 13.98 7.54
CA GLY A 100 18.63 14.65 7.61
C GLY A 100 17.98 14.55 8.99
N GLU A 101 17.30 15.61 9.43
CA GLU A 101 16.49 15.58 10.65
C GLU A 101 15.24 14.69 10.46
N PRO A 102 14.95 13.72 11.35
CA PRO A 102 13.86 12.74 11.18
C PRO A 102 12.46 13.36 11.04
N TRP A 103 12.28 14.55 11.61
CA TRP A 103 10.99 15.24 11.70
C TRP A 103 10.68 16.13 10.49
N ASP A 104 11.67 16.41 9.64
CA ASP A 104 11.50 17.24 8.44
C ASP A 104 11.00 16.41 7.24
N ILE A 105 9.78 15.90 7.37
CA ILE A 105 9.13 15.07 6.34
C ILE A 105 9.11 15.79 4.99
N TRP A 106 9.03 17.12 4.98
CA TRP A 106 9.05 17.91 3.76
C TRP A 106 10.41 17.82 3.06
N HIS A 107 11.51 18.01 3.78
CA HIS A 107 12.86 17.82 3.24
C HIS A 107 13.05 16.41 2.70
N TRP A 108 12.70 15.37 3.47
CA TRP A 108 12.84 13.98 3.03
C TRP A 108 12.01 13.66 1.78
N THR A 109 10.76 14.13 1.75
CA THR A 109 9.88 13.93 0.60
C THR A 109 10.41 14.66 -0.63
N TRP A 110 10.93 15.88 -0.45
CA TRP A 110 11.50 16.68 -1.52
C TRP A 110 12.82 16.11 -2.05
N SER A 111 13.72 15.67 -1.17
CA SER A 111 14.96 14.97 -1.53
C SER A 111 14.66 13.65 -2.25
N TRP A 112 13.67 12.88 -1.77
CA TRP A 112 13.19 11.70 -2.48
C TRP A 112 12.64 12.08 -3.86
N LEU A 113 11.82 13.12 -3.97
CA LEU A 113 11.27 13.61 -5.24
C LEU A 113 12.36 14.03 -6.24
N GLN A 114 13.43 14.65 -5.77
CA GLN A 114 14.59 15.03 -6.59
C GLN A 114 15.43 13.83 -7.02
N SER A 115 15.44 12.75 -6.23
CA SER A 115 16.09 11.48 -6.58
C SER A 115 15.32 10.66 -7.62
N ILE A 116 14.06 11.03 -7.92
CA ILE A 116 13.23 10.31 -8.89
C ILE A 116 13.76 10.55 -10.31
N ASP A 117 14.38 9.52 -10.87
CA ASP A 117 14.67 9.45 -12.29
C ASP A 117 13.46 8.95 -13.11
N GLY A 118 13.62 8.83 -14.43
CA GLY A 118 12.54 8.35 -15.31
C GLY A 118 12.04 6.94 -14.97
N THR A 119 12.89 6.08 -14.38
CA THR A 119 12.52 4.70 -14.03
C THR A 119 11.69 4.64 -12.76
N LEU A 120 12.00 5.47 -11.77
CA LEU A 120 11.21 5.61 -10.55
C LEU A 120 9.83 6.21 -10.83
N TRP A 121 9.74 7.20 -11.73
CA TRP A 121 8.45 7.74 -12.18
C TRP A 121 7.58 6.66 -12.82
N LEU A 122 8.16 5.77 -13.65
CA LEU A 122 7.43 4.67 -14.25
C LEU A 122 6.84 3.74 -13.18
N ALA A 123 7.58 3.45 -12.12
CA ALA A 123 7.10 2.61 -11.02
C ALA A 123 5.95 3.26 -10.24
N VAL A 124 6.08 4.55 -9.91
CA VAL A 124 5.02 5.31 -9.24
C VAL A 124 3.76 5.36 -10.10
N LEU A 125 3.90 5.67 -11.39
CA LEU A 125 2.77 5.72 -12.32
C LEU A 125 2.11 4.35 -12.50
N ALA A 126 2.90 3.27 -12.64
CA ALA A 126 2.38 1.91 -12.76
C ALA A 126 1.59 1.50 -11.50
N MET A 127 2.11 1.84 -10.31
CA MET A 127 1.44 1.60 -9.04
C MET A 127 0.12 2.38 -8.93
N VAL A 128 0.13 3.69 -9.19
CA VAL A 128 -1.09 4.53 -9.15
C VAL A 128 -2.10 4.05 -10.18
N ALA A 129 -1.67 3.72 -11.40
CA ALA A 129 -2.54 3.20 -12.46
C ALA A 129 -3.19 1.87 -12.05
N TYR A 130 -2.45 0.99 -11.40
CA TYR A 130 -2.99 -0.27 -10.87
C TYR A 130 -4.06 -0.03 -9.80
N TRP A 131 -3.80 0.84 -8.82
CA TRP A 131 -4.77 1.13 -7.76
C TRP A 131 -6.02 1.87 -8.28
N LEU A 132 -5.85 2.71 -9.29
CA LEU A 132 -6.96 3.31 -10.03
C LEU A 132 -7.78 2.23 -10.74
N PHE A 133 -7.13 1.32 -11.48
CA PHE A 133 -7.80 0.22 -12.15
C PHE A 133 -8.57 -0.66 -11.17
N ASP A 134 -7.96 -1.06 -10.05
CA ASP A 134 -8.62 -1.85 -9.02
C ASP A 134 -9.81 -1.11 -8.38
N THR A 135 -9.72 0.21 -8.22
CA THR A 135 -10.84 1.04 -7.73
C THR A 135 -11.98 1.14 -8.74
N ILE A 136 -11.69 1.26 -10.03
CA ILE A 136 -12.70 1.22 -11.09
C ILE A 136 -13.39 -0.16 -11.09
N GLN A 137 -12.61 -1.23 -11.02
CA GLN A 137 -13.15 -2.59 -10.97
C GLN A 137 -14.03 -2.82 -9.75
N PHE A 138 -13.63 -2.29 -8.59
CA PHE A 138 -14.44 -2.29 -7.38
C PHE A 138 -15.76 -1.54 -7.58
N TYR A 139 -15.71 -0.34 -8.16
CA TYR A 139 -16.92 0.46 -8.41
C TYR A 139 -17.92 -0.28 -9.29
N LEU A 140 -17.44 -0.94 -10.35
CA LEU A 140 -18.26 -1.64 -11.34
C LEU A 140 -18.87 -2.95 -10.82
N HIS A 141 -18.16 -3.69 -9.96
CA HIS A 141 -18.56 -5.08 -9.64
C HIS A 141 -18.79 -5.36 -8.15
N GLU A 142 -18.15 -4.61 -7.26
CA GLU A 142 -18.07 -4.96 -5.83
C GLU A 142 -18.81 -3.96 -4.94
N SER A 143 -18.94 -2.70 -5.38
CA SER A 143 -19.47 -1.58 -4.59
C SER A 143 -20.90 -1.76 -4.09
N SER A 144 -21.76 -2.45 -4.86
CA SER A 144 -23.16 -2.69 -4.51
C SER A 144 -23.32 -3.56 -3.26
N ASN A 145 -22.45 -4.56 -3.10
CA ASN A 145 -22.55 -5.57 -2.05
C ASN A 145 -21.57 -5.34 -0.90
N LYS A 146 -20.58 -4.46 -1.08
CA LYS A 146 -19.56 -4.20 -0.06
C LYS A 146 -20.09 -3.29 1.05
N GLN A 147 -19.95 -3.75 2.29
CA GLN A 147 -20.24 -2.94 3.48
C GLN A 147 -19.12 -1.91 3.70
N PRO A 148 -19.44 -0.62 3.90
CA PRO A 148 -18.44 0.42 4.15
C PRO A 148 -17.51 0.11 5.34
N SER A 149 -18.05 -0.47 6.42
CA SER A 149 -17.28 -0.88 7.60
C SER A 149 -16.27 -1.98 7.29
N LYS A 150 -16.63 -2.96 6.46
CA LYS A 150 -15.71 -4.00 5.96
C LYS A 150 -14.67 -3.44 4.99
N GLN A 151 -15.04 -2.46 4.18
CA GLN A 151 -14.08 -1.76 3.30
C GLN A 151 -13.05 -0.96 4.11
N MET A 152 -13.48 -0.35 5.23
CA MET A 152 -12.60 0.41 6.11
C MET A 152 -11.41 -0.43 6.59
N VAL A 153 -11.64 -1.68 6.98
CA VAL A 153 -10.61 -2.55 7.56
C VAL A 153 -9.80 -3.34 6.52
N GLU A 154 -10.24 -3.36 5.25
CA GLU A 154 -9.59 -4.13 4.19
C GLU A 154 -8.07 -3.89 4.05
N PRO A 155 -7.56 -2.64 4.06
CA PRO A 155 -6.12 -2.42 3.84
C PRO A 155 -5.23 -2.77 5.05
N TYR A 156 -5.78 -3.01 6.24
CA TYR A 156 -5.00 -3.15 7.49
C TYR A 156 -4.10 -4.38 7.48
N SER A 157 -4.59 -5.52 6.98
CA SER A 157 -3.81 -6.75 6.92
C SER A 157 -2.51 -6.56 6.14
N ARG A 158 -2.58 -5.84 5.01
CA ARG A 158 -1.43 -5.54 4.16
C ARG A 158 -0.44 -4.60 4.86
N ILE A 159 -0.95 -3.60 5.56
CA ILE A 159 -0.12 -2.58 6.24
C ILE A 159 0.62 -3.17 7.41
N ILE A 160 -0.04 -3.98 8.23
CA ILE A 160 0.62 -4.65 9.37
C ILE A 160 1.79 -5.48 8.86
N ILE A 161 1.59 -6.22 7.77
CA ILE A 161 2.67 -7.02 7.19
C ILE A 161 3.77 -6.11 6.63
N ALA A 162 3.40 -5.05 5.89
CA ALA A 162 4.38 -4.08 5.41
C ALA A 162 5.16 -3.42 6.56
N HIS A 163 4.53 -3.09 7.69
CA HIS A 163 5.21 -2.54 8.86
C HIS A 163 6.24 -3.51 9.39
N VAL A 164 5.83 -4.74 9.72
CA VAL A 164 6.74 -5.75 10.27
C VAL A 164 7.90 -6.00 9.33
N VAL A 165 7.61 -6.11 8.03
CA VAL A 165 8.58 -6.47 7.00
C VAL A 165 9.55 -5.30 6.74
N LEU A 166 9.06 -4.07 6.63
CA LEU A 166 9.89 -2.88 6.42
C LEU A 166 10.71 -2.50 7.66
N LEU A 167 10.14 -2.58 8.87
CA LEU A 167 10.87 -2.33 10.12
C LEU A 167 12.01 -3.34 10.32
N LEU A 168 11.69 -4.63 10.22
CA LEU A 168 12.70 -5.69 10.38
C LEU A 168 13.75 -5.59 9.27
N GLY A 169 13.33 -5.29 8.04
CA GLY A 169 14.22 -5.07 6.91
C GLY A 169 15.17 -3.91 7.15
N ALA A 170 14.66 -2.74 7.52
CA ALA A 170 15.45 -1.54 7.77
C ALA A 170 16.49 -1.76 8.88
N ILE A 171 16.09 -2.38 10.00
CA ILE A 171 17.01 -2.73 11.10
C ILE A 171 18.09 -3.70 10.62
N PHE A 172 17.71 -4.70 9.81
CA PHE A 172 18.65 -5.69 9.29
C PHE A 172 19.68 -5.08 8.34
N VAL A 173 19.27 -4.17 7.46
CA VAL A 173 20.18 -3.43 6.57
C VAL A 173 21.18 -2.61 7.39
N VAL A 174 20.69 -1.77 8.31
CA VAL A 174 21.57 -0.90 9.11
C VAL A 174 22.56 -1.71 9.95
N LYS A 175 22.15 -2.88 10.45
CA LYS A 175 23.00 -3.72 11.32
C LYS A 175 23.98 -4.61 10.56
N PHE A 176 23.60 -5.14 9.40
CA PHE A 176 24.37 -6.19 8.71
C PHE A 176 24.84 -5.81 7.30
N GLY A 177 24.34 -4.71 6.71
CA GLY A 177 24.74 -4.22 5.39
C GLY A 177 24.24 -5.06 4.20
N PHE A 178 23.41 -6.09 4.41
CA PHE A 178 22.91 -6.96 3.34
C PHE A 178 21.65 -6.41 2.66
N GLU A 179 21.80 -5.30 1.95
CA GLU A 179 20.70 -4.56 1.29
C GLU A 179 19.88 -5.43 0.33
N LEU A 180 20.55 -6.18 -0.55
CA LEU A 180 19.87 -7.01 -1.55
C LEU A 180 19.08 -8.17 -0.93
N ALA A 181 19.60 -8.81 0.11
CA ALA A 181 18.93 -9.91 0.78
C ALA A 181 17.64 -9.45 1.47
N VAL A 182 17.66 -8.24 2.05
CA VAL A 182 16.48 -7.63 2.65
C VAL A 182 15.43 -7.34 1.58
N ILE A 183 15.80 -6.72 0.46
CA ILE A 183 14.83 -6.41 -0.60
C ILE A 183 14.20 -7.67 -1.18
N ILE A 184 15.00 -8.72 -1.42
CA ILE A 184 14.47 -10.01 -1.85
C ILE A 184 13.46 -10.54 -0.83
N LEU A 185 13.79 -10.50 0.47
CA LEU A 185 12.88 -10.93 1.53
C LEU A 185 11.59 -10.08 1.56
N LEU A 186 11.69 -8.75 1.46
CA LEU A 186 10.55 -7.83 1.41
C LEU A 186 9.60 -8.21 0.26
N VAL A 187 10.17 -8.40 -0.94
CA VAL A 187 9.44 -8.73 -2.16
C VAL A 187 8.78 -10.11 -2.06
N LEU A 188 9.51 -11.12 -1.57
CA LEU A 188 8.98 -12.47 -1.36
C LEU A 188 7.80 -12.48 -0.38
N ILE A 189 7.96 -11.84 0.79
CA ILE A 189 6.88 -11.78 1.79
C ILE A 189 5.67 -11.08 1.19
N LYS A 190 5.86 -9.97 0.48
CA LYS A 190 4.77 -9.22 -0.13
C LYS A 190 4.03 -10.02 -1.22
N MET A 191 4.76 -10.78 -2.03
CA MET A 191 4.15 -11.69 -3.00
C MET A 191 3.30 -12.76 -2.33
N LEU A 192 3.79 -13.34 -1.22
CA LEU A 192 3.03 -14.32 -0.43
C LEU A 192 1.73 -13.71 0.13
N VAL A 193 1.78 -12.51 0.70
CA VAL A 193 0.58 -11.82 1.20
C VAL A 193 -0.44 -11.62 0.09
N ASN A 194 -0.02 -11.07 -1.04
CA ASN A 194 -0.91 -10.80 -2.17
C ASN A 194 -1.57 -12.06 -2.70
N PHE A 195 -0.81 -13.16 -2.73
CA PHE A 195 -1.35 -14.47 -3.07
C PHE A 195 -2.42 -14.92 -2.06
N THR A 196 -2.15 -14.81 -0.75
CA THR A 196 -3.13 -15.20 0.28
C THR A 196 -4.41 -14.37 0.26
N ASP A 197 -4.31 -13.06 0.04
CA ASP A 197 -5.47 -12.16 -0.05
C ASP A 197 -6.34 -12.48 -1.26
N MET A 198 -5.71 -12.84 -2.39
CA MET A 198 -6.43 -13.28 -3.58
C MET A 198 -7.19 -14.58 -3.32
N VAL A 199 -6.53 -15.59 -2.72
CA VAL A 199 -7.15 -16.88 -2.42
C VAL A 199 -8.36 -16.69 -1.50
N LYS A 200 -8.25 -15.84 -0.48
CA LYS A 200 -9.37 -15.49 0.41
C LYS A 200 -10.55 -14.86 -0.35
N LYS A 201 -10.27 -13.88 -1.24
CA LYS A 201 -11.31 -13.24 -2.06
C LYS A 201 -12.02 -14.23 -2.98
N GLN A 202 -11.31 -15.22 -3.52
CA GLN A 202 -11.90 -16.26 -4.36
C GLN A 202 -12.81 -17.19 -3.55
N THR A 203 -12.33 -17.73 -2.41
CA THR A 203 -13.14 -18.59 -1.55
C THR A 203 -14.39 -17.89 -0.99
N ALA A 204 -14.36 -16.56 -0.82
CA ALA A 204 -15.54 -15.80 -0.40
C ALA A 204 -16.57 -15.61 -1.53
N THR A 205 -16.14 -15.69 -2.80
CA THR A 205 -17.00 -15.55 -3.98
C THR A 205 -17.62 -16.89 -4.39
N ASP A 206 -16.89 -17.99 -4.21
CA ASP A 206 -17.36 -19.36 -4.53
C ASP A 206 -18.37 -19.90 -3.49
N ASN A 207 -18.49 -19.26 -2.32
CA ASN A 207 -19.41 -19.62 -1.23
C ASN A 207 -20.72 -18.79 -1.22
N ILE A 208 -20.99 -18.01 -2.28
CA ILE A 208 -22.22 -17.23 -2.49
C ILE A 208 -22.93 -17.79 -3.73
#